data_AF-Q01QT7-F1
#
_entry.id   AF-Q01QT7-F1
#
_cell.length_a   1.000
_cell.length_b   1.000
_cell.length_c   1.000
_cell.angle_alpha   90.00
_cell.angle_beta   90.00
_cell.angle_gamma   90.00
#
_symmetry.space_group_name_H-M   'P 1'
#
loop_
_entity.id
_entity.type
_entity.pdbx_description
1 polymer ?
#
loop_
_entity_poly.entity_id
_entity_poly.type
_entity_poly.pdbx_seq_one_letter_code
_entity_poly.pdbx_strand_id
1 'polypeptide(L)'
;MTRLVNLLAGLLEPEEREAVLGDLAEGGANQIAAVRDLLGLLLRRQWTWPTLLLLLSGGLLGMSSRSTADGSAVYLWLFANNWDWALMGNAGFRHDLTHYGGNLVISLATLACWSCAAGFLIGTLSRRAGTAKGVLFCLIVLATPLVQSPRSLARDFEGNAAVFAMTFYRVVFPALVLVLLVLVPALWAMRKGSPRENIISTYVLGLH
;
A
#
# COMPACT_ATOMS: atom_id res chain seq x y z
N MET A 1 8.24 33.00 -3.01
CA MET A 1 8.42 31.56 -2.73
C MET A 1 7.20 30.79 -3.19
N THR A 2 7.37 29.75 -4.00
CA THR A 2 6.26 28.97 -4.58
C THR A 2 5.59 28.07 -3.54
N ARG A 3 4.26 27.85 -3.69
CA ARG A 3 3.47 26.94 -2.83
C ARG A 3 4.11 25.56 -2.64
N LEU A 4 4.80 25.06 -3.67
CA LEU A 4 5.52 23.79 -3.65
C LEU A 4 6.67 23.76 -2.64
N VAL A 5 7.49 24.83 -2.56
CA VAL A 5 8.58 24.92 -1.58
C VAL A 5 8.02 24.94 -0.17
N ASN A 6 6.93 25.67 0.09
CA ASN A 6 6.30 25.69 1.42
C ASN A 6 5.68 24.34 1.81
N LEU A 7 5.09 23.61 0.85
CA LEU A 7 4.58 22.26 1.08
C LEU A 7 5.71 21.27 1.40
N LEU A 8 6.82 21.32 0.64
CA LEU A 8 7.98 20.46 0.86
C LEU A 8 8.72 20.82 2.15
N ALA A 9 8.89 22.12 2.43
CA ALA A 9 9.45 22.62 3.68
C ALA A 9 8.59 22.22 4.89
N GLY A 10 7.27 22.11 4.72
CA GLY A 10 6.36 21.58 5.73
C GLY A 10 6.58 20.09 6.04
N LEU A 11 7.35 19.35 5.22
CA LEU A 11 7.74 17.97 5.50
C LEU A 11 9.04 17.87 6.32
N LEU A 12 9.78 18.96 6.49
CA LEU A 12 10.99 19.04 7.30
C LEU A 12 10.66 19.36 8.76
N GLU A 13 11.57 19.01 9.67
CA GLU A 13 11.43 19.38 11.08
C GLU A 13 11.49 20.89 11.25
N PRO A 14 10.80 21.49 12.24
CA PRO A 14 10.71 22.95 12.37
C PRO A 14 12.08 23.63 12.36
N GLU A 15 13.02 23.03 13.08
CA GLU A 15 14.41 23.50 13.25
C GLU A 15 15.19 23.43 11.92
N GLU A 16 15.03 22.33 11.17
CA GLU A 16 15.68 22.16 9.86
C GLU A 16 15.01 23.00 8.78
N ARG A 17 13.69 23.16 8.86
CA ARG A 17 12.92 23.99 7.95
C ARG A 17 13.42 25.43 8.02
N GLU A 18 13.64 25.97 9.22
CA GLU A 18 14.19 27.31 9.39
C GLU A 18 15.60 27.42 8.79
N ALA A 19 16.47 26.44 9.08
CA ALA A 19 17.82 26.40 8.51
C ALA A 19 17.83 26.34 6.98
N VAL A 20 17.03 25.44 6.38
CA VAL A 20 16.95 25.25 4.92
C VAL A 20 16.28 26.44 4.24
N LEU A 21 15.24 27.03 4.83
CA LEU A 21 14.63 28.24 4.26
C LEU A 21 15.57 29.45 4.35
N GLY A 22 16.41 29.53 5.40
CA GLY A 22 17.48 30.52 5.53
C GLY A 22 18.53 30.37 4.43
N ASP A 23 19.08 29.16 4.26
CA ASP A 23 20.09 28.86 3.24
C ASP A 23 19.56 29.14 1.82
N LEU A 24 18.29 28.80 1.55
CA LEU A 24 17.63 29.13 0.27
C LEU A 24 17.40 30.62 0.06
N ALA A 25 17.18 31.39 1.13
CA ALA A 25 17.03 32.84 1.05
C ALA A 25 18.37 33.53 0.78
N GLU A 26 19.46 33.02 1.35
CA GLU A 26 20.82 33.54 1.18
C GLU A 26 21.43 33.16 -0.18
N GLY A 27 21.17 31.94 -0.67
CA GLY A 27 21.79 31.42 -1.88
C GLY A 27 21.29 32.01 -3.20
N GLY A 28 20.20 32.81 -3.20
CA GLY A 28 19.61 33.38 -4.42
C GLY A 28 19.24 32.33 -5.49
N ALA A 29 19.09 31.06 -5.08
CA ALA A 29 18.98 29.94 -6.00
C ALA A 29 17.66 30.00 -6.78
N ASN A 30 17.73 29.60 -8.06
CA ASN A 30 16.54 29.52 -8.90
C ASN A 30 15.55 28.49 -8.33
N GLN A 31 14.23 28.74 -8.43
CA GLN A 31 13.21 27.95 -7.73
C GLN A 31 13.27 26.44 -8.01
N ILE A 32 13.69 26.05 -9.22
CA ILE A 32 13.82 24.64 -9.60
C ILE A 32 15.00 23.97 -8.87
N ALA A 33 16.12 24.70 -8.69
CA ALA A 33 17.27 24.20 -7.94
C ALA A 33 16.91 24.02 -6.45
N ALA A 34 16.21 24.99 -5.87
CA ALA A 34 15.72 24.91 -4.50
C ALA A 34 14.83 23.68 -4.25
N VAL A 35 13.91 23.39 -5.17
CA VAL A 35 13.05 22.19 -5.10
C VAL A 35 13.87 20.91 -5.25
N ARG A 36 14.84 20.88 -6.17
CA ARG A 36 15.71 19.71 -6.38
C ARG A 36 16.56 19.41 -5.15
N ASP A 37 17.13 20.43 -4.53
CA ASP A 37 18.01 20.27 -3.37
C ASP A 37 17.20 19.84 -2.13
N LEU A 38 16.02 20.42 -1.92
CA LEU A 38 15.04 19.96 -0.92
C LEU A 38 14.64 18.48 -1.14
N LEU A 39 14.35 18.10 -2.37
CA LEU A 39 14.05 16.70 -2.73
C LEU A 39 15.23 15.78 -2.47
N GLY A 40 16.45 16.19 -2.84
CA GLY A 40 17.68 15.43 -2.61
C GLY A 40 17.97 15.22 -1.14
N LEU A 41 17.73 16.25 -0.31
CA LEU A 41 17.91 16.20 1.14
C LEU A 41 16.86 15.31 1.80
N LEU A 42 15.60 15.46 1.41
CA LEU A 42 14.52 14.55 1.82
C LEU A 42 14.82 13.11 1.42
N LEU A 43 15.29 12.87 0.20
CA LEU A 43 15.66 11.52 -0.27
C LEU A 43 16.81 10.94 0.55
N ARG A 44 17.91 11.68 0.76
CA ARG A 44 19.04 11.21 1.58
C ARG A 44 18.62 10.91 3.01
N ARG A 45 17.80 11.77 3.62
CA ARG A 45 17.32 11.59 5.01
C ARG A 45 16.31 10.45 5.12
N GLN A 46 15.52 10.24 4.07
CA GLN A 46 14.54 9.15 4.02
C GLN A 46 15.20 7.79 3.73
N TRP A 47 16.47 7.68 3.33
CA TRP A 47 17.15 6.38 3.16
C TRP A 47 17.59 5.74 4.49
N THR A 48 16.71 5.80 5.48
CA THR A 48 16.84 5.08 6.74
C THR A 48 16.15 3.71 6.64
N TRP A 49 16.51 2.81 7.54
CA TRP A 49 15.92 1.46 7.61
C TRP A 49 14.37 1.43 7.62
N PRO A 50 13.61 2.40 8.20
CA PRO A 50 12.14 2.36 8.15
C PRO A 50 11.58 2.57 6.74
N THR A 51 12.26 3.35 5.90
CA THR A 51 11.80 3.62 4.53
C THR A 51 12.15 2.45 3.61
N LEU A 52 13.28 1.79 3.84
CA LEU A 52 13.58 0.51 3.19
C LEU A 52 12.53 -0.54 3.56
N LEU A 53 12.16 -0.63 4.84
CA LEU A 53 11.10 -1.52 5.30
C LEU A 53 9.75 -1.18 4.65
N LEU A 54 9.45 0.10 4.46
CA LEU A 54 8.24 0.57 3.79
C LEU A 54 8.24 0.22 2.29
N LEU A 55 9.37 0.38 1.60
CA LEU A 55 9.54 -0.01 0.19
C LEU A 55 9.39 -1.53 0.03
N LEU A 56 10.07 -2.31 0.86
CA LEU A 56 10.03 -3.76 0.82
C LEU A 56 8.64 -4.30 1.17
N SER A 57 8.03 -3.82 2.25
CA SER A 57 6.69 -4.26 2.65
C SER A 57 5.62 -3.85 1.64
N GLY A 58 5.64 -2.61 1.16
CA GLY A 58 4.69 -2.14 0.14
C GLY A 58 4.84 -2.91 -1.17
N GLY A 59 6.08 -3.14 -1.61
CA GLY A 59 6.38 -3.95 -2.79
C GLY A 59 5.88 -5.38 -2.62
N LEU A 60 6.31 -6.09 -1.57
CA LEU A 60 5.92 -7.48 -1.31
C LEU A 60 4.41 -7.66 -1.16
N LEU A 61 3.71 -6.71 -0.53
CA LEU A 61 2.24 -6.73 -0.43
C LEU A 61 1.58 -6.52 -1.80
N GLY A 62 2.09 -5.59 -2.62
CA GLY A 62 1.62 -5.40 -3.99
C GLY A 62 1.82 -6.65 -4.85
N MET A 63 3.00 -7.28 -4.76
CA MET A 63 3.33 -8.51 -5.48
C MET A 63 2.46 -9.68 -5.03
N SER A 64 2.34 -9.87 -3.71
CA SER A 64 1.51 -10.93 -3.12
C SER A 64 0.05 -10.74 -3.46
N SER A 65 -0.46 -9.51 -3.37
CA SER A 65 -1.85 -9.18 -3.74
C SER A 65 -2.14 -9.50 -5.20
N ARG A 66 -1.22 -9.18 -6.11
CA ARG A 66 -1.38 -9.51 -7.53
C ARG A 66 -1.40 -11.01 -7.77
N SER A 67 -0.42 -11.73 -7.21
CA SER A 67 -0.36 -13.20 -7.29
C SER A 67 -1.61 -13.88 -6.72
N THR A 68 -2.07 -13.44 -5.55
CA THR A 68 -3.31 -13.93 -4.96
C THR A 68 -4.51 -13.62 -5.85
N ALA A 69 -4.62 -12.43 -6.41
CA ALA A 69 -5.73 -12.07 -7.29
C ALA A 69 -5.74 -12.91 -8.58
N ASP A 70 -4.59 -13.10 -9.22
CA ASP A 70 -4.50 -13.88 -10.46
C ASP A 70 -4.86 -15.36 -10.22
N GLY A 71 -4.36 -15.97 -9.14
CA GLY A 71 -4.74 -17.33 -8.75
C GLY A 71 -6.22 -17.45 -8.38
N SER A 72 -6.74 -16.47 -7.63
CA SER A 72 -8.14 -16.45 -7.20
C SER A 72 -9.11 -16.22 -8.37
N ALA A 73 -8.70 -15.46 -9.38
CA ALA A 73 -9.51 -15.16 -10.55
C ALA A 73 -9.87 -16.42 -11.33
N VAL A 74 -8.92 -17.36 -11.48
CA VAL A 74 -9.15 -18.64 -12.18
C VAL A 74 -10.22 -19.47 -11.46
N TYR A 75 -10.08 -19.66 -10.14
CA TYR A 75 -11.06 -20.42 -9.37
C TYR A 75 -12.42 -19.71 -9.29
N LEU A 76 -12.42 -18.38 -9.11
CA LEU A 76 -13.65 -17.61 -9.08
C LEU A 76 -14.39 -17.70 -10.42
N TRP A 77 -13.67 -17.62 -11.53
CA TRP A 77 -14.25 -17.80 -12.86
C TRP A 77 -14.80 -19.22 -13.05
N LEU A 78 -14.03 -20.24 -12.66
CA LEU A 78 -14.46 -21.64 -12.74
C LEU A 78 -15.77 -21.85 -12.00
N PHE A 79 -15.85 -21.44 -10.72
CA PHE A 79 -17.05 -21.63 -9.92
C PHE A 79 -18.21 -20.74 -10.36
N ALA A 80 -17.97 -19.50 -10.76
CA ALA A 80 -19.04 -18.59 -11.19
C ALA A 80 -19.70 -19.05 -12.50
N ASN A 81 -18.92 -19.54 -13.47
CA ASN A 81 -19.46 -19.96 -14.77
C ASN A 81 -20.04 -21.38 -14.76
N ASN A 82 -19.58 -22.24 -13.85
CA ASN A 82 -20.07 -23.60 -13.71
C ASN A 82 -20.98 -23.75 -12.49
N TRP A 83 -21.53 -22.67 -11.95
CA TRP A 83 -22.39 -22.75 -10.78
C TRP A 83 -23.72 -23.42 -11.12
N ASP A 84 -23.92 -24.63 -10.60
CA ASP A 84 -25.18 -25.34 -10.66
C ASP A 84 -25.46 -25.99 -9.30
N TRP A 85 -26.65 -25.76 -8.76
CA TRP A 85 -27.09 -26.38 -7.51
C TRP A 85 -27.12 -27.91 -7.59
N ALA A 86 -27.29 -28.49 -8.78
CA ALA A 86 -27.20 -29.93 -8.99
C ALA A 86 -25.78 -30.47 -8.70
N LEU A 87 -24.74 -29.68 -8.95
CA LEU A 87 -23.34 -30.09 -8.69
C LEU A 87 -23.04 -30.21 -7.19
N MET A 88 -23.81 -29.57 -6.31
CA MET A 88 -23.67 -29.75 -4.86
C MET A 88 -24.02 -31.16 -4.39
N GLY A 89 -24.77 -31.93 -5.21
CA GLY A 89 -24.99 -33.36 -4.96
C GLY A 89 -23.73 -34.20 -5.18
N ASN A 90 -22.76 -33.72 -5.95
CA ASN A 90 -21.52 -34.42 -6.25
C ASN A 90 -20.49 -34.25 -5.11
N ALA A 91 -20.02 -35.36 -4.55
CA ALA A 91 -19.04 -35.34 -3.45
C ALA A 91 -17.68 -34.75 -3.87
N GLY A 92 -17.22 -35.00 -5.10
CA GLY A 92 -15.99 -34.44 -5.65
C GLY A 92 -16.07 -32.93 -5.78
N PHE A 93 -17.17 -32.41 -6.33
CA PHE A 93 -17.37 -30.96 -6.44
C PHE A 93 -17.37 -30.27 -5.07
N ARG A 94 -18.03 -30.85 -4.06
CA ARG A 94 -17.99 -30.33 -2.68
C ARG A 94 -16.58 -30.35 -2.10
N HIS A 95 -15.83 -31.43 -2.32
CA HIS A 95 -14.44 -31.52 -1.86
C HIS A 95 -13.59 -30.41 -2.48
N ASP A 96 -13.64 -30.25 -3.80
CA ASP A 96 -12.89 -29.22 -4.52
C ASP A 96 -13.30 -27.80 -4.09
N LEU A 97 -14.61 -27.56 -3.95
CA LEU A 97 -15.12 -26.28 -3.47
C LEU A 97 -14.61 -25.96 -2.06
N THR A 98 -14.63 -26.92 -1.14
CA THR A 98 -14.12 -26.71 0.22
C THR A 98 -12.60 -26.53 0.24
N HIS A 99 -11.86 -27.27 -0.57
CA HIS A 99 -10.41 -27.19 -0.65
C HIS A 99 -9.94 -25.86 -1.24
N TYR A 100 -10.39 -25.54 -2.46
CA TYR A 100 -9.99 -24.32 -3.15
C TYR A 100 -10.63 -23.07 -2.54
N GLY A 101 -11.90 -23.15 -2.15
CA GLY A 101 -12.60 -22.05 -1.46
C GLY A 101 -11.99 -21.76 -0.09
N GLY A 102 -11.64 -22.79 0.68
CA GLY A 102 -10.95 -22.64 1.96
C GLY A 102 -9.57 -22.00 1.79
N ASN A 103 -8.76 -22.51 0.86
CA ASN A 103 -7.45 -21.94 0.55
C ASN A 103 -7.54 -20.48 0.10
N LEU A 104 -8.55 -20.14 -0.70
CA LEU A 104 -8.83 -18.78 -1.13
C LEU A 104 -9.11 -17.87 0.08
N VAL A 105 -10.04 -18.24 0.94
CA VAL A 105 -10.41 -17.45 2.13
C VAL A 105 -9.21 -17.24 3.05
N ILE A 106 -8.43 -18.30 3.31
CA ILE A 106 -7.20 -18.22 4.12
C ILE A 106 -6.19 -17.28 3.48
N SER A 107 -5.99 -17.35 2.16
CA SER A 107 -5.06 -16.48 1.43
C SER A 107 -5.46 -15.02 1.54
N LEU A 108 -6.75 -14.70 1.35
CA LEU A 108 -7.28 -13.34 1.45
C LEU A 108 -7.19 -12.80 2.89
N ALA A 109 -7.53 -13.62 3.89
CA ALA A 109 -7.43 -13.25 5.30
C ALA A 109 -5.97 -13.03 5.72
N THR A 110 -5.06 -13.88 5.25
CA THR A 110 -3.61 -13.72 5.45
C THR A 110 -3.15 -12.39 4.86
N LEU A 111 -3.47 -12.10 3.60
CA LEU A 111 -3.11 -10.83 2.95
C LEU A 111 -3.61 -9.61 3.73
N ALA A 112 -4.86 -9.64 4.21
CA ALA A 112 -5.41 -8.57 5.05
C ALA A 112 -4.67 -8.42 6.39
N CYS A 113 -4.32 -9.54 7.03
CA CYS A 113 -3.56 -9.55 8.27
C CYS A 113 -2.14 -8.96 8.09
N TRP A 114 -1.42 -9.38 7.05
CA TRP A 114 -0.11 -8.85 6.71
C TRP A 114 -0.16 -7.35 6.38
N SER A 115 -1.22 -6.92 5.68
CA SER A 115 -1.43 -5.52 5.35
C SER A 115 -1.70 -4.67 6.60
N CYS A 116 -2.53 -5.18 7.52
CA CYS A 116 -2.72 -4.58 8.84
C CYS A 116 -1.41 -4.48 9.62
N ALA A 117 -0.63 -5.57 9.69
CA ALA A 117 0.63 -5.61 10.42
C ALA A 117 1.65 -4.59 9.86
N ALA A 118 1.81 -4.55 8.54
CA ALA A 118 2.68 -3.57 7.87
C ALA A 118 2.20 -2.13 8.12
N GLY A 119 0.89 -1.89 7.99
CA GLY A 119 0.30 -0.58 8.27
C GLY A 119 0.52 -0.14 9.71
N PHE A 120 0.28 -1.02 10.68
CA PHE A 120 0.52 -0.74 12.10
C PHE A 120 2.00 -0.41 12.36
N LEU A 121 2.92 -1.20 11.81
CA LEU A 121 4.36 -1.01 11.94
C LEU A 121 4.82 0.34 11.34
N ILE A 122 4.29 0.71 10.18
CA ILE A 122 4.57 2.03 9.58
C ILE A 122 4.00 3.16 10.46
N GLY A 123 2.81 2.98 11.02
CA GLY A 123 2.17 3.94 11.92
C GLY A 123 2.98 4.19 13.19
N THR A 124 3.49 3.13 13.83
CA THR A 124 4.27 3.25 15.08
C THR A 124 5.66 3.86 14.85
N LEU A 125 6.28 3.57 13.70
CA LEU A 125 7.60 4.11 13.32
C LEU A 125 7.54 5.54 12.76
N SER A 126 6.37 6.05 12.39
CA SER A 126 6.20 7.36 11.77
C SER A 126 5.49 8.36 12.68
N ARG A 127 6.06 8.61 13.86
CA ARG A 127 5.49 9.56 14.83
C ARG A 127 5.30 10.99 14.29
N ARG A 128 6.20 11.46 13.41
CA ARG A 128 6.20 12.84 12.89
C ARG A 128 5.88 13.01 11.40
N ALA A 129 5.99 11.96 10.59
CA ALA A 129 5.83 12.03 9.13
C ALA A 129 4.74 11.06 8.59
N GLY A 130 3.70 10.82 9.38
CA GLY A 130 2.67 9.80 9.10
C GLY A 130 2.02 9.95 7.72
N THR A 131 1.71 11.18 7.30
CA THR A 131 1.05 11.45 6.01
C THR A 131 1.95 11.18 4.81
N ALA A 132 3.18 11.68 4.82
CA ALA A 132 4.13 11.49 3.73
C ALA A 132 4.49 10.02 3.52
N LYS A 133 4.76 9.28 4.60
CA LYS A 133 5.05 7.83 4.52
C LYS A 133 3.83 7.03 4.09
N GLY A 134 2.63 7.39 4.56
CA GLY A 134 1.38 6.76 4.11
C GLY A 134 1.15 6.95 2.61
N VAL A 135 1.34 8.18 2.09
CA VAL A 135 1.26 8.46 0.66
C VAL A 135 2.30 7.66 -0.12
N LEU A 136 3.55 7.64 0.34
CA LEU A 136 4.62 6.87 -0.30
C LEU A 136 4.29 5.37 -0.35
N PHE A 137 3.81 4.81 0.76
CA PHE A 137 3.37 3.41 0.82
C PHE A 137 2.26 3.12 -0.19
N CYS A 138 1.23 3.97 -0.25
CA CYS A 138 0.16 3.83 -1.25
C CYS A 138 0.70 3.88 -2.68
N LEU A 139 1.61 4.81 -2.98
CA LEU A 139 2.23 4.92 -4.30
C LEU A 139 3.01 3.65 -4.67
N ILE A 140 3.78 3.07 -3.73
CA ILE A 140 4.54 1.84 -3.97
C ILE A 140 3.61 0.65 -4.23
N VAL A 141 2.58 0.49 -3.39
CA VAL A 141 1.59 -0.58 -3.53
C VAL A 141 0.85 -0.47 -4.86
N LEU A 142 0.48 0.74 -5.29
CA LEU A 142 -0.20 1.00 -6.57
C LEU A 142 0.74 0.89 -7.78
N ALA A 143 2.03 1.23 -7.63
CA ALA A 143 3.01 1.14 -8.71
C ALA A 143 3.45 -0.30 -8.97
N THR A 144 3.42 -1.18 -7.96
CA THR A 144 3.89 -2.56 -8.08
C THR A 144 3.19 -3.35 -9.20
N PRO A 145 1.85 -3.33 -9.33
CA PRO A 145 1.16 -3.96 -10.47
C PRO A 145 1.58 -3.41 -11.84
N LEU A 146 1.91 -2.12 -11.93
CA LEU A 146 2.32 -1.50 -13.19
C LEU A 146 3.68 -2.03 -13.67
N VAL A 147 4.59 -2.29 -12.73
CA VAL A 147 5.92 -2.86 -13.04
C VAL A 147 5.81 -4.33 -13.47
N GLN A 148 4.85 -5.08 -12.93
CA GLN A 148 4.67 -6.50 -13.22
C GLN A 148 3.92 -6.79 -14.54
N SER A 149 3.20 -5.80 -15.07
CA SER A 149 2.30 -5.94 -16.22
C SER A 149 2.91 -6.61 -17.47
N PRO A 150 4.17 -6.37 -17.90
CA PRO A 150 4.65 -6.96 -19.16
C PRO A 150 4.96 -8.47 -19.09
N ARG A 151 5.25 -9.01 -17.90
CA ARG A 151 5.75 -10.41 -17.75
C ARG A 151 4.69 -11.41 -17.31
N SER A 152 3.70 -10.99 -16.51
CA SER A 152 2.55 -11.84 -16.15
C SER A 152 1.61 -12.05 -17.35
N LEU A 153 1.35 -10.99 -18.13
CA LEU A 153 0.48 -11.06 -19.30
C LEU A 153 0.98 -12.02 -20.40
N ALA A 154 2.27 -12.31 -20.50
CA ALA A 154 2.76 -13.26 -21.50
C ALA A 154 2.66 -14.73 -21.02
N ARG A 155 2.76 -14.97 -19.71
CA ARG A 155 2.85 -16.32 -19.13
C ARG A 155 1.49 -16.89 -18.72
N ASP A 156 0.58 -16.03 -18.27
CA ASP A 156 -0.76 -16.44 -17.81
C ASP A 156 -1.74 -16.72 -18.96
N PHE A 157 -1.40 -16.29 -20.19
CA PHE A 157 -2.25 -16.47 -21.36
C PHE A 157 -2.23 -17.89 -21.95
N GLU A 158 -1.19 -18.70 -21.77
CA GLU A 158 -1.14 -20.01 -22.44
C GLU A 158 -2.10 -21.05 -21.84
N GLY A 159 -2.35 -21.01 -20.52
CA GLY A 159 -3.25 -21.96 -19.85
C GLY A 159 -4.64 -21.42 -19.49
N ASN A 160 -4.74 -20.10 -19.21
CA ASN A 160 -5.96 -19.48 -18.64
C ASN A 160 -6.46 -18.29 -19.47
N ALA A 161 -6.14 -18.23 -20.78
CA ALA A 161 -6.55 -17.13 -21.67
C ALA A 161 -8.04 -16.80 -21.59
N ALA A 162 -8.91 -17.81 -21.48
CA ALA A 162 -10.36 -17.61 -21.40
C ALA A 162 -10.77 -16.76 -20.18
N VAL A 163 -10.13 -16.96 -19.02
CA VAL A 163 -10.41 -16.21 -17.80
C VAL A 163 -9.95 -14.76 -17.95
N PHE A 164 -8.71 -14.57 -18.41
CA PHE A 164 -8.08 -13.25 -18.49
C PHE A 164 -8.47 -12.43 -19.73
N ALA A 165 -9.19 -13.04 -20.69
CA ALA A 165 -9.87 -12.31 -21.76
C ALA A 165 -10.92 -11.35 -21.22
N MET A 166 -11.53 -11.67 -20.06
CA MET A 166 -12.50 -10.81 -19.41
C MET A 166 -11.82 -9.68 -18.62
N THR A 167 -12.16 -8.43 -18.97
CA THR A 167 -11.69 -7.21 -18.30
C THR A 167 -11.91 -7.25 -16.78
N PHE A 168 -13.00 -7.87 -16.34
CA PHE A 168 -13.30 -8.03 -14.91
C PHE A 168 -12.18 -8.76 -14.17
N TYR A 169 -11.84 -9.98 -14.60
CA TYR A 169 -10.82 -10.81 -13.95
C TYR A 169 -9.40 -10.27 -14.15
N ARG A 170 -9.14 -9.59 -15.26
CA ARG A 170 -7.81 -9.03 -15.57
C ARG A 170 -7.50 -7.75 -14.80
N VAL A 171 -8.49 -6.86 -14.63
CA VAL A 171 -8.27 -5.49 -14.14
C VAL A 171 -9.07 -5.20 -12.88
N VAL A 172 -10.38 -5.42 -12.91
CA VAL A 172 -11.28 -5.01 -11.82
C VAL A 172 -11.03 -5.83 -10.57
N PHE A 173 -10.96 -7.16 -10.70
CA PHE A 173 -10.81 -8.06 -9.57
C PHE A 173 -9.47 -7.88 -8.84
N PRO A 174 -8.30 -7.81 -9.52
CA PRO A 174 -7.03 -7.49 -8.86
C PRO A 174 -7.03 -6.12 -8.19
N ALA A 175 -7.66 -5.11 -8.78
CA ALA A 175 -7.79 -3.79 -8.16
C ALA A 175 -8.65 -3.84 -6.88
N LEU A 176 -9.74 -4.62 -6.88
CA LEU A 176 -10.57 -4.82 -5.68
C LEU A 176 -9.78 -5.52 -4.56
N VAL A 177 -9.04 -6.60 -4.88
CA VAL A 177 -8.18 -7.29 -3.90
C VAL A 177 -7.15 -6.32 -3.31
N LEU A 178 -6.48 -5.54 -4.15
CA LEU A 178 -5.48 -4.55 -3.72
C LEU A 178 -6.08 -3.48 -2.81
N VAL A 179 -7.20 -2.89 -3.20
CA VAL A 179 -7.82 -1.80 -2.44
C VAL A 179 -8.39 -2.33 -1.12
N LEU A 180 -9.20 -3.39 -1.17
CA LEU A 180 -9.97 -3.87 -0.03
C LEU A 180 -9.13 -4.66 0.96
N LEU A 181 -8.15 -5.44 0.50
CA LEU A 181 -7.35 -6.32 1.36
C LEU A 181 -5.95 -5.80 1.63
N VAL A 182 -5.46 -4.80 0.89
CA VAL A 182 -4.15 -4.18 1.16
C VAL A 182 -4.29 -2.76 1.65
N LEU A 183 -4.82 -1.85 0.83
CA LEU A 183 -4.83 -0.42 1.16
C LEU A 183 -5.74 -0.10 2.35
N VAL A 184 -6.98 -0.57 2.35
CA VAL A 184 -7.93 -0.28 3.44
C VAL A 184 -7.43 -0.79 4.80
N PRO A 185 -7.00 -2.06 4.94
CA PRO A 185 -6.52 -2.57 6.23
C PRO A 185 -5.21 -1.90 6.67
N ALA A 186 -4.27 -1.67 5.73
CA ALA A 186 -3.01 -1.00 6.04
C ALA A 186 -3.23 0.44 6.50
N LEU A 187 -4.03 1.25 5.79
CA LEU A 187 -4.32 2.64 6.16
C LEU A 187 -5.07 2.73 7.48
N TRP A 188 -6.02 1.81 7.72
CA TRP A 188 -6.71 1.73 9.00
C TRP A 188 -5.75 1.42 10.15
N ALA A 189 -4.85 0.46 9.96
CA ALA A 189 -3.86 0.08 10.97
C ALA A 189 -2.81 1.19 11.20
N MET A 190 -2.38 1.91 10.16
CA MET A 190 -1.50 3.09 10.28
C MET A 190 -2.13 4.16 11.17
N ARG A 191 -3.41 4.47 10.96
CA ARG A 191 -4.14 5.46 11.76
C ARG A 191 -4.22 5.07 13.23
N LYS A 192 -4.30 3.77 13.53
CA LYS A 192 -4.30 3.25 14.91
C LYS A 192 -2.91 3.23 15.54
N GLY A 193 -1.86 2.96 14.76
CA GLY A 193 -0.47 2.92 15.24
C GLY A 193 0.13 4.30 15.52
N SER A 194 -0.45 5.36 14.94
CA SER A 194 -0.03 6.73 15.21
C SER A 194 -0.45 7.12 16.63
N PRO A 195 0.48 7.48 17.54
CA PRO A 195 0.13 7.96 18.87
C PRO A 195 -0.79 9.16 18.70
N ARG A 196 -2.05 9.05 19.18
CA ARG A 196 -2.86 10.24 19.38
C ARG A 196 -2.13 11.08 20.40
N GLU A 197 -1.55 12.18 19.95
CA GLU A 197 -1.12 13.28 20.79
C GLU A 197 -2.35 13.74 21.60
N ASN A 198 -2.58 13.09 22.74
CA ASN A 198 -3.47 13.56 23.81
C ASN A 198 -2.80 14.79 24.45
N ILE A 199 -2.70 15.89 23.69
CA ILE A 199 -2.11 17.16 24.13
C ILE A 199 -3.03 17.91 25.10
N ILE A 200 -4.26 17.45 25.34
CA ILE A 200 -5.24 18.23 26.12
C ILE A 200 -5.27 17.89 27.62
N SER A 201 -4.71 16.77 28.10
CA SER A 201 -4.95 16.35 29.49
C SER A 201 -3.89 16.74 30.53
N THR A 202 -2.70 17.19 30.14
CA THR A 202 -1.61 17.43 31.11
C THR A 202 -1.49 18.90 31.55
N TYR A 203 -2.16 19.84 30.88
CA TYR A 203 -2.17 21.25 31.30
C TYR A 203 -3.29 21.62 32.28
N VAL A 204 -4.24 20.72 32.58
CA VAL A 204 -5.37 21.01 33.48
C VAL A 204 -5.17 20.46 34.91
N LEU A 205 -4.15 19.63 35.16
CA LEU A 205 -3.91 19.02 36.49
C LEU A 205 -2.77 19.68 37.29
N GLY A 206 -2.21 20.80 36.82
CA GLY A 206 -1.16 21.56 37.52
C GLY A 206 -1.63 22.83 38.24
N LEU A 207 -2.94 23.02 38.39
CA LEU A 207 -3.54 24.19 39.06
C LEU A 207 -4.48 23.71 40.19
N HIS A 208 -3.92 23.08 41.23
CA HIS A 208 -4.53 23.02 42.56
C HIS A 208 -3.47 22.79 43.63
#